data_AF-A0A8T4QF11-F1
#
_entry.id   AF-A0A8T4QF11-F1
#
_cell.length_a   1.000
_cell.length_b   1.000
_cell.length_c   1.000
_cell.angle_alpha   90.00
_cell.angle_beta   90.00
_cell.angle_gamma   90.00
#
_symmetry.space_group_name_H-M   'P 1'
#
loop_
_entity.id
_entity.type
_entity.pdbx_description
1 polymer ?
#
loop_
_entity_poly.entity_id
_entity_poly.type
_entity_poly.pdbx_seq_one_letter_code
_entity_poly.pdbx_strand_id
1 'polypeptide(L)'
;MKSMFEEFNKTLRAKLISLYESFIQNSQSEKIRENAATITQKYANSGSHVSTELARALEKAYEIELGNLSTEEAKKILEDLHKS
;
A
#
# COMPACT_ATOMS: atom_id res chain seq x y z
N MET A 1 -0.65 14.00 23.16
CA MET A 1 -1.24 13.97 21.80
C MET A 1 -0.26 13.29 20.85
N LYS A 2 0.03 11.99 21.08
CA LYS A 2 0.55 11.08 20.05
C LYS A 2 -0.65 10.53 19.26
N SER A 3 -1.58 11.44 18.94
CA SER A 3 -1.78 12.09 17.64
C SER A 3 -2.34 11.07 16.68
N MET A 4 -3.64 11.16 16.42
CA MET A 4 -4.42 10.41 15.44
C MET A 4 -3.68 10.17 14.10
N PHE A 5 -2.72 11.04 13.77
CA PHE A 5 -1.75 10.88 12.69
C PHE A 5 -0.89 9.59 12.80
N GLU A 6 -0.28 9.29 13.94
CA GLU A 6 0.59 8.11 14.10
C GLU A 6 -0.22 6.80 13.97
N GLU A 7 -1.42 6.76 14.57
CA GLU A 7 -2.33 5.62 14.47
C GLU A 7 -2.85 5.40 13.05
N PHE A 8 -3.12 6.50 12.33
CA PHE A 8 -3.51 6.47 10.93
C PHE A 8 -2.39 5.90 10.05
N ASN A 9 -1.16 6.41 10.19
CA ASN A 9 0.01 5.91 9.45
C ASN A 9 0.28 4.43 9.76
N LYS A 10 0.21 4.03 11.03
CA LYS A 10 0.39 2.62 11.44
C LYS A 10 -0.65 1.71 10.80
N THR A 11 -1.92 2.13 10.79
CA THR A 11 -3.02 1.37 10.20
C THR A 11 -2.86 1.24 8.69
N LEU A 12 -2.53 2.33 8.01
CA LEU A 12 -2.29 2.31 6.57
C LEU A 12 -1.10 1.42 6.21
N ARG A 13 0.01 1.52 6.96
CA ARG A 13 1.20 0.67 6.76
C ARG A 13 0.84 -0.81 6.84
N ALA A 14 0.11 -1.22 7.87
CA ALA A 14 -0.31 -2.61 8.02
C ALA A 14 -1.18 -3.11 6.84
N LYS A 15 -2.07 -2.26 6.32
CA LYS A 15 -2.89 -2.59 5.15
C LYS A 15 -2.05 -2.73 3.87
N LEU A 16 -1.10 -1.83 3.66
CA LEU A 16 -0.21 -1.89 2.50
C LEU A 16 0.71 -3.11 2.56
N ILE A 17 1.32 -3.40 3.72
CA ILE A 17 2.13 -4.61 3.92
C ILE A 17 1.32 -5.85 3.53
N SER A 18 0.12 -6.01 4.09
CA SER A 18 -0.73 -7.17 3.80
C SER A 18 -1.13 -7.28 2.32
N LEU A 19 -1.38 -6.13 1.66
CA LEU A 19 -1.65 -6.08 0.22
C LEU A 19 -0.44 -6.56 -0.59
N TYR A 20 0.75 -6.04 -0.31
CA TYR A 20 1.97 -6.38 -1.03
C TYR A 20 2.39 -7.85 -0.81
N GLU A 21 2.29 -8.35 0.42
CA GLU A 21 2.51 -9.77 0.73
C GLU A 21 1.58 -10.67 -0.09
N SER A 22 0.28 -10.34 -0.11
CA SER A 22 -0.73 -11.09 -0.86
C SER A 22 -0.42 -11.04 -2.37
N PHE A 23 -0.08 -9.87 -2.89
CA PHE A 23 0.26 -9.68 -4.31
C PHE A 23 1.50 -10.47 -4.71
N ILE A 24 2.54 -10.49 -3.89
CA ILE A 24 3.76 -11.27 -4.14
C ILE A 24 3.45 -12.78 -4.19
N GLN A 25 2.55 -13.26 -3.34
CA GLN A 25 2.13 -14.67 -3.33
C GLN A 25 1.24 -15.04 -4.52
N ASN A 26 0.39 -14.12 -4.98
CA ASN A 26 -0.56 -14.39 -6.07
C ASN A 26 -0.87 -13.14 -6.91
N SER A 27 0.08 -12.74 -7.76
CA SER A 27 0.02 -11.49 -8.53
C SER A 27 -1.09 -11.42 -9.58
N GLN A 28 -1.66 -12.58 -9.96
CA GLN A 28 -2.72 -12.65 -10.98
C GLN A 28 -4.12 -12.60 -10.37
N SER A 29 -4.24 -12.62 -9.05
CA SER A 29 -5.53 -12.63 -8.34
C SER A 29 -6.32 -11.35 -8.55
N GLU A 30 -7.52 -11.48 -9.11
CA GLU A 30 -8.47 -10.38 -9.27
C GLU A 30 -8.88 -9.78 -7.92
N LYS A 31 -9.09 -10.62 -6.91
CA LYS A 31 -9.42 -10.18 -5.54
C LYS A 31 -8.33 -9.27 -4.94
N ILE A 32 -7.06 -9.49 -5.29
CA ILE A 32 -5.97 -8.63 -4.83
C ILE A 32 -6.02 -7.28 -5.53
N ARG A 33 -6.36 -7.24 -6.83
CA ARG A 33 -6.57 -5.97 -7.57
C ARG A 33 -7.75 -5.18 -7.02
N GLU A 34 -8.86 -5.84 -6.71
CA GLU A 34 -10.02 -5.20 -6.06
C GLU A 34 -9.69 -4.63 -4.67
N ASN A 35 -8.87 -5.36 -3.89
CA ASN A 35 -8.40 -4.89 -2.60
C ASN A 35 -7.46 -3.68 -2.75
N ALA A 36 -6.58 -3.70 -3.75
CA ALA A 36 -5.73 -2.55 -4.09
C ALA A 36 -6.60 -1.32 -4.41
N ALA A 37 -7.60 -1.47 -5.28
CA ALA A 37 -8.54 -0.40 -5.63
C ALA A 37 -9.30 0.15 -4.42
N THR A 38 -9.74 -0.73 -3.52
CA THR A 38 -10.42 -0.32 -2.27
C THR A 38 -9.51 0.52 -1.39
N ILE A 39 -8.24 0.13 -1.26
CA ILE A 39 -7.24 0.86 -0.46
C ILE A 39 -6.91 2.20 -1.13
N THR A 40 -6.58 2.21 -2.42
CA THR A 40 -6.23 3.44 -3.16
C THR A 40 -7.37 4.47 -3.11
N GLN A 41 -8.61 4.05 -3.35
CA GLN A 41 -9.78 4.93 -3.27
C GLN A 41 -10.01 5.46 -1.85
N LYS A 42 -9.96 4.59 -0.83
CA LYS A 42 -10.17 4.99 0.56
C LYS A 42 -9.16 6.03 1.04
N TYR A 43 -7.93 5.95 0.53
CA TYR A 43 -6.82 6.79 0.97
C TYR A 43 -6.40 7.85 -0.07
N ALA A 44 -7.10 8.00 -1.19
CA ALA A 44 -6.76 8.94 -2.27
C ALA A 44 -6.57 10.39 -1.78
N ASN A 45 -7.36 10.81 -0.79
CA ASN A 45 -7.32 12.17 -0.23
C ASN A 45 -6.41 12.30 1.00
N SER A 46 -5.58 11.30 1.29
CA SER A 46 -4.74 11.28 2.51
C SER A 46 -3.43 12.06 2.37
N GLY A 47 -3.21 12.75 1.25
CA GLY A 47 -1.91 13.27 0.81
C GLY A 47 -1.06 13.95 1.89
N SER A 48 -1.60 14.92 2.63
CA SER A 48 -0.87 15.62 3.70
C SER A 48 -0.86 14.91 5.07
N HIS A 49 -1.54 13.77 5.17
CA HIS A 49 -1.77 13.04 6.43
C HIS A 49 -1.03 11.70 6.50
N VAL A 50 -0.20 11.38 5.51
CA VAL A 50 0.63 10.17 5.47
C VAL A 50 2.11 10.52 5.33
N SER A 51 2.99 9.64 5.81
CA SER A 51 4.42 9.76 5.52
C SER A 51 4.69 9.65 4.01
N THR A 52 5.77 10.25 3.53
CA THR A 52 6.21 10.19 2.13
C THR A 52 6.34 8.76 1.62
N GLU A 53 6.84 7.87 2.47
CA GLU A 53 6.97 6.44 2.21
C GLU A 53 5.61 5.77 1.98
N LEU A 54 4.63 6.04 2.87
CA LEU A 54 3.28 5.49 2.72
C LEU A 54 2.53 6.09 1.52
N ALA A 55 2.76 7.37 1.20
CA ALA A 55 2.24 7.99 -0.02
C ALA A 55 2.75 7.26 -1.27
N ARG A 56 4.06 6.98 -1.34
CA ARG A 56 4.68 6.26 -2.45
C ARG A 56 4.17 4.82 -2.55
N ALA A 57 4.04 4.13 -1.41
CA ALA A 57 3.50 2.78 -1.38
C ALA A 57 2.01 2.74 -1.78
N LEU A 58 1.24 3.78 -1.49
CA LEU A 58 -0.16 3.92 -1.94
C LEU A 58 -0.25 4.19 -3.44
N GLU A 59 0.59 5.07 -3.98
CA GLU A 59 0.70 5.31 -5.42
C GLU A 59 1.03 4.02 -6.18
N LYS A 60 1.98 3.22 -5.67
CA LYS A 60 2.32 1.94 -6.28
C LYS A 60 1.24 0.86 -6.11
N ALA A 61 0.37 0.96 -5.10
CA ALA A 61 -0.78 0.09 -4.99
C ALA A 61 -1.80 0.33 -6.11
N TYR A 62 -1.87 1.56 -6.65
CA TYR A 62 -2.69 1.85 -7.84
C TYR A 62 -2.20 1.08 -9.07
N GLU A 63 -0.88 0.87 -9.20
CA GLU A 63 -0.34 0.04 -10.28
C GLU A 63 -0.70 -1.46 -10.12
N ILE A 64 -1.03 -1.93 -8.91
CA ILE A 64 -1.58 -3.29 -8.72
C ILE A 64 -3.00 -3.36 -9.27
N GLU A 65 -3.84 -2.36 -8.98
CA GLU A 65 -5.20 -2.23 -9.52
C GLU A 65 -5.18 -2.27 -11.05
N LEU A 66 -4.25 -1.54 -11.67
CA LEU A 66 -4.08 -1.48 -13.13
C LEU A 66 -3.42 -2.74 -13.73
N GLY A 67 -2.86 -3.63 -12.91
CA GLY A 67 -2.13 -4.81 -13.38
C GLY A 67 -0.74 -4.50 -13.97
N ASN A 68 -0.18 -3.33 -13.64
CA ASN A 68 1.10 -2.83 -14.17
C ASN A 68 2.28 -3.06 -13.22
N LEU A 69 2.02 -3.31 -11.93
CA LEU A 69 3.09 -3.50 -10.95
C LEU A 69 3.73 -4.89 -11.11
N SER A 70 5.06 -4.93 -11.16
CA SER A 70 5.79 -6.22 -11.11
C SER A 70 5.94 -6.75 -9.67
N THR A 71 6.10 -8.06 -9.52
CA THR A 71 6.37 -8.69 -8.22
C THR A 71 7.72 -8.26 -7.62
N GLU A 72 8.71 -7.93 -8.44
CA GLU A 72 10.01 -7.43 -7.97
C GLU A 72 9.93 -6.00 -7.43
N GLU A 73 9.12 -5.13 -8.06
CA GLU A 73 8.83 -3.81 -7.50
C GLU A 73 8.04 -3.92 -6.19
N ALA A 74 7.06 -4.82 -6.12
CA ALA A 74 6.29 -5.09 -4.91
C ALA A 74 7.19 -5.50 -3.74
N LYS A 75 8.18 -6.37 -3.97
CA LYS A 75 9.15 -6.78 -2.94
C LYS A 75 9.95 -5.61 -2.39
N LYS A 76 10.44 -4.72 -3.26
CA LYS A 76 11.21 -3.53 -2.84
C LYS A 76 10.37 -2.60 -1.97
N ILE A 77 9.12 -2.37 -2.35
CA ILE A 77 8.20 -1.54 -1.58
C ILE A 77 7.90 -2.19 -0.22
N LEU A 78 7.68 -3.50 -0.19
CA LEU A 78 7.45 -4.24 1.05
C LEU A 78 8.66 -4.15 2.01
N GLU A 79 9.88 -4.28 1.49
CA GLU A 79 11.09 -4.09 2.30
C GLU A 79 11.19 -2.68 2.89
N ASP A 80 10.89 -1.64 2.10
CA ASP A 80 10.92 -0.26 2.57
C ASP A 80 9.86 -0.03 3.68
N LEU A 81 8.68 -0.64 3.54
CA LEU A 81 7.60 -0.62 4.53
C LEU A 81 7.96 -1.27 5.87
N HIS A 82 8.84 -2.26 5.86
CA HIS A 82 9.31 -2.93 7.08
C HIS A 82 10.48 -2.21 7.77
N LYS A 83 11.25 -1.40 7.03
CA LYS A 83 12.44 -0.70 7.56
C LYS A 83 12.10 0.64 8.22
N SER A 84 10.95 1.21 7.86
CA SER A 84 10.48 2.53 8.33
C SER A 84 9.60 2.41 9.56
#